data_AF-A0A7C3R2E5-F1
#
_entry.id   AF-A0A7C3R2E5-F1
#
_cell.length_a   1.000
_cell.length_b   1.000
_cell.length_c   1.000
_cell.angle_alpha   90.00
_cell.angle_beta   90.00
_cell.angle_gamma   90.00
#
_symmetry.space_group_name_H-M   'P 1'
#
loop_
_entity.id
_entity.type
_entity.pdbx_description
1 polymer ?
#
loop_
_entity_poly.entity_id
_entity_poly.type
_entity_poly.pdbx_seq_one_letter_code
_entity_poly.pdbx_strand_id
1 'polypeptide(L)' 'MSVPSLRKLESDLEINKTTLHNWKSSRPKLYEFIIESYKDKELLKKNLNYLVEQRKKLEEEISITQERIV' A
#
# COMPACT_ATOMS: atom_id res chain seq x y z
N MET A 1 5.13 10.14 -1.55
CA MET A 1 3.87 9.36 -1.47
C MET A 1 3.01 9.78 -2.65
N SER A 2 2.71 8.91 -3.61
CA SER A 2 1.91 9.31 -4.78
C SER A 2 0.45 8.92 -4.57
N VAL A 3 -0.43 9.92 -4.70
CA VAL A 3 -1.86 9.69 -4.91
C VAL A 3 -2.02 8.76 -6.13
N PRO A 4 -2.88 7.73 -6.08
CA PRO A 4 -3.11 6.87 -7.22
C PRO A 4 -3.53 7.72 -8.44
N SER A 5 -3.04 7.33 -9.63
CA SER A 5 -3.44 8.02 -10.86
C SER A 5 -4.93 7.86 -11.09
N LEU A 6 -5.55 8.83 -11.75
CA LEU A 6 -6.99 8.74 -12.10
C LEU A 6 -7.29 7.47 -12.88
N ARG A 7 -6.43 7.08 -13.83
CA ARG A 7 -6.59 5.82 -14.59
C ARG A 7 -6.59 4.58 -13.71
N LYS A 8 -5.76 4.56 -12.66
CA LYS A 8 -5.74 3.45 -11.71
C LYS A 8 -7.03 3.39 -10.91
N LEU A 9 -7.53 4.53 -10.45
CA LEU A 9 -8.82 4.60 -9.75
C LEU A 9 -9.99 4.18 -10.65
N GLU A 10 -9.99 4.57 -11.92
CA GLU A 10 -11.01 4.14 -12.90
C GLU A 10 -11.03 2.62 -13.05
N SER A 11 -9.84 2.01 -13.22
CA SER A 11 -9.71 0.56 -13.36
C SER A 11 -10.06 -0.19 -12.08
N ASP A 12 -9.51 0.23 -10.94
CA ASP A 12 -9.66 -0.49 -9.66
C ASP A 12 -11.08 -0.38 -9.10
N LEU A 13 -11.81 0.69 -9.44
CA LEU A 13 -13.19 0.91 -8.98
C LEU A 13 -14.24 0.60 -10.06
N GLU A 14 -13.81 0.19 -11.26
CA GLU A 14 -14.66 -0.08 -12.43
C GLU A 14 -15.61 1.08 -12.77
N ILE A 15 -15.10 2.31 -12.73
CA ILE A 15 -15.85 3.54 -13.02
C ILE A 15 -15.14 4.38 -14.08
N ASN A 16 -15.91 5.25 -14.74
CA ASN A 16 -15.37 6.22 -15.69
C ASN A 16 -14.88 7.52 -15.01
N LYS A 17 -14.05 8.27 -15.74
CA LYS A 17 -13.51 9.58 -15.35
C LYS A 17 -14.57 10.57 -14.88
N THR A 18 -15.72 10.59 -15.54
CA THR A 18 -16.80 11.54 -15.25
C THR A 18 -17.37 11.26 -13.86
N THR A 19 -17.57 9.99 -13.49
CA THR A 19 -18.00 9.58 -12.15
C THR A 19 -17.01 10.02 -11.09
N LEU A 20 -15.71 9.77 -11.29
CA LEU A 20 -14.65 10.25 -10.37
C LEU A 20 -14.67 11.77 -10.22
N HIS A 21 -14.83 12.49 -11.34
CA HIS A 21 -14.89 13.94 -11.31
C HIS A 21 -16.12 14.44 -10.54
N ASN A 22 -17.28 13.81 -10.76
CA ASN A 22 -18.52 14.11 -10.05
C ASN A 22 -18.39 13.82 -8.56
N TRP A 23 -17.71 12.75 -8.15
CA TRP A 23 -17.49 12.49 -6.73
C TRP A 23 -16.61 13.55 -6.08
N LYS A 24 -15.59 14.04 -6.79
CA LYS A 24 -14.73 15.12 -6.27
C LYS A 24 -15.52 16.40 -5.97
N SER A 25 -16.55 16.73 -6.76
CA SER A 25 -17.36 17.94 -6.57
C SER A 25 -18.58 17.71 -5.67
N SER A 26 -19.35 16.64 -5.92
CA SER A 26 -20.63 16.38 -5.24
C SER A 26 -20.51 15.54 -3.97
N ARG A 27 -19.42 14.76 -3.81
CA ARG A 27 -19.16 13.88 -2.67
C ARG A 27 -17.70 13.93 -2.21
N PRO A 28 -17.18 15.12 -1.85
CA PRO A 28 -15.75 15.32 -1.60
C PRO A 28 -15.20 14.40 -0.49
N LYS A 29 -15.98 14.17 0.59
CA LYS A 29 -15.59 13.26 1.68
C LYS A 29 -15.42 11.81 1.23
N LEU A 30 -16.29 11.32 0.33
CA LEU A 30 -16.16 9.98 -0.24
C LEU A 30 -14.90 9.89 -1.10
N TYR A 31 -14.67 10.89 -1.94
CA TYR A 31 -13.49 10.95 -2.78
C TYR A 31 -12.21 10.96 -1.94
N GLU A 32 -12.16 11.78 -0.89
CA GLU A 32 -11.02 11.84 0.05
C GLU A 32 -10.80 10.51 0.76
N PHE A 33 -11.84 9.91 1.32
CA PHE A 33 -11.77 8.60 1.98
C PHE A 33 -11.20 7.50 1.06
N ILE A 34 -11.62 7.49 -0.21
CA ILE A 34 -11.07 6.56 -1.21
C ILE A 34 -9.58 6.83 -1.37
N ILE A 35 -9.16 8.07 -1.64
CA ILE A 35 -7.76 8.42 -1.84
C ILE A 35 -6.90 8.05 -0.61
N GLU A 36 -7.38 8.31 0.61
CA GLU A 36 -6.70 7.94 1.85
C GLU A 36 -6.53 6.43 1.97
N SER A 37 -7.57 5.65 1.68
CA SER A 37 -7.51 4.18 1.71
C SER A 37 -6.40 3.62 0.80
N TYR A 38 -6.16 4.23 -0.37
CA TYR A 38 -5.05 3.83 -1.24
C TYR A 38 -3.68 4.17 -0.65
N LYS A 39 -3.55 5.33 0.02
CA LYS A 39 -2.30 5.69 0.70
C LYS A 39 -2.00 4.72 1.84
N ASP A 40 -3.01 4.37 2.62
CA ASP A 40 -2.88 3.44 3.74
C ASP A 40 -2.48 2.05 3.26
N LYS A 41 -3.10 1.56 2.17
CA LYS A 41 -2.71 0.29 1.55
C LYS A 41 -1.25 0.26 1.11
N GLU A 42 -0.76 1.33 0.49
CA GLU A 42 0.66 1.43 0.09
C GLU A 42 1.60 1.50 1.29
N LEU A 43 1.21 2.19 2.37
CA LEU A 43 1.97 2.23 3.61
C LEU A 43 2.04 0.84 4.27
N LEU A 44 0.91 0.14 4.34
CA LEU A 44 0.83 -1.24 4.84
C LEU A 44 1.74 -2.17 4.03
N LYS A 45 1.73 -2.05 2.70
CA LYS A 45 2.61 -2.85 1.84
C LYS A 45 4.10 -2.59 2.12
N LYS A 46 4.49 -1.33 2.33
CA LYS A 46 5.87 -0.98 2.70
C LYS A 46 6.26 -1.55 4.05
N ASN A 47 5.39 -1.41 5.05
CA ASN A 47 5.62 -1.95 6.39
C ASN A 47 5.75 -3.47 6.34
N LEU A 48 4.89 -4.15 5.58
CA LEU A 48 4.98 -5.59 5.39
C LEU A 48 6.31 -6.01 4.75
N ASN A 49 6.72 -5.33 3.68
CA ASN A 49 8.01 -5.64 3.03
C ASN A 49 9.19 -5.44 3.98
N TYR A 50 9.17 -4.37 4.78
CA TYR A 50 10.18 -4.13 5.81
C TYR A 50 10.20 -5.26 6.84
N LEU A 51 9.05 -5.69 7.37
CA LEU A 51 8.97 -6.80 8.33
C LEU A 51 9.49 -8.12 7.73
N VAL A 52 9.19 -8.40 6.45
CA VAL A 52 9.71 -9.57 5.75
C VAL A 52 11.24 -9.50 5.63
N GLU A 53 11.80 -8.33 5.35
CA GLU A 53 13.26 -8.14 5.29
C GLU A 53 13.91 -8.33 6.66
N GLN A 54 13.32 -7.77 7.73
CA GLN A 54 13.81 -7.98 9.09
C GLN A 54 13.76 -9.44 9.50
N ARG A 55 12.67 -10.16 9.15
CA ARG A 55 12.57 -11.59 9.42
C ARG A 55 13.69 -12.37 8.76
N LYS A 56 13.99 -12.10 7.48
CA LYS A 56 15.09 -12.77 6.75
C LYS A 56 16.45 -12.54 7.41
N LYS A 57 16.73 -11.31 7.85
CA LYS A 57 17.97 -10.98 8.57
C LYS A 57 18.08 -11.75 9.89
N LEU A 58 16.99 -11.87 10.63
CA LEU A 58 16.96 -12.66 11.87
C LEU A 58 17.18 -14.15 11.60
N GLU A 59 16.53 -14.71 10.56
CA GLU A 59 16.72 -16.11 10.14
C GLU A 59 18.18 -16.40 9.78
N GLU A 60 18.85 -15.49 9.06
CA GLU A 60 20.27 -15.58 8.70
C GLU A 60 21.18 -15.55 9.93
N GLU A 61 20.97 -14.60 10.85
CA GLU A 61 21.74 -14.51 12.10
C GLU A 61 21.56 -15.73 13.01
N ILE A 62 20.35 -16.29 13.07
CA ILE A 62 20.08 -17.54 13.78
C ILE A 62 20.92 -18.68 13.18
N SER A 63 20.92 -18.82 11.85
CA SER A 63 21.71 -19.85 11.15
C SER A 63 23.20 -19.72 11.45
N ILE A 64 23.76 -18.52 11.32
CA ILE A 64 25.17 -18.24 11.63
C ILE A 64 25.50 -18.57 13.09
N THR A 65 24.60 -18.24 14.01
CA THR A 65 24.82 -18.51 15.43
C THR A 65 24.77 -20.01 15.75
N GLN A 66 23.88 -20.76 15.09
CA GLN A 66 23.83 -22.21 15.21
C GLN A 66 25.12 -22.86 14.72
N GLU A 67 25.66 -22.41 13.58
CA GLU A 67 26.95 -22.87 13.05
C GLU A 67 28.15 -22.57 13.97
N ARG A 68 28.09 -21.52 14.79
CA ARG A 68 29.16 -21.16 15.73
C ARG A 68 29.17 -21.99 17.01
N ILE A 69 28.02 -22.54 17.39
CA ILE A 69 27.85 -23.31 18.64
C ILE A 69 28.15 -24.80 18.41
N VAL A 70 27.99 -25.28 17.17
CA VAL A 70 28.35 -26.64 16.72
C VAL A 70 29.86 -26.71 16.44
#